data_AF-A0A238TDY9-F1
#
_entry.id   AF-A0A238TDY9-F1
#
_cell.length_a   1.000
_cell.length_b   1.000
_cell.length_c   1.000
_cell.angle_alpha   90.00
_cell.angle_beta   90.00
_cell.angle_gamma   90.00
#
_symmetry.space_group_name_H-M   'P 1'
#
loop_
_entity.id
_entity.type
_entity.pdbx_description
1 polymer ?
#
loop_
_entity_poly.entity_id
_entity_poly.type
_entity_poly.pdbx_seq_one_letter_code
_entity_poly.pdbx_strand_id
1 'polypeptide(L)' 'MKQQNAKTSRFPLSAMSEVEILTHFKRYRFKDKSGHDLEMCADFLDLVHYAKQSPLQRLIRWLRQR' A
#
# COMPACT_ATOMS: atom_id res chain seq x y z
N MET A 1 13.72 19.34 5.01
CA MET A 1 12.43 18.76 5.46
C MET A 1 12.72 17.72 6.52
N LYS A 2 12.28 17.94 7.77
CA LYS A 2 12.53 17.01 8.87
C LYS A 2 11.57 15.83 8.74
N GLN A 3 12.07 14.63 8.43
CA GLN A 3 11.29 13.40 8.58
C GLN A 3 11.01 13.22 10.06
N GLN A 4 9.80 13.60 10.47
CA GLN A 4 9.31 13.27 11.79
C GLN A 4 9.17 11.75 11.85
N ASN A 5 9.95 11.14 12.74
CA ASN A 5 9.82 9.77 13.20
C ASN A 5 8.49 9.62 13.96
N ALA A 6 7.38 9.80 13.25
CA ALA A 6 6.09 9.34 13.72
C ALA A 6 6.26 7.84 13.84
N LYS A 7 6.06 7.32 15.06
CA LYS A 7 5.90 5.88 15.33
C LYS A 7 5.09 5.30 14.19
N THR A 8 5.76 4.74 13.18
CA THR A 8 5.10 4.03 12.10
C THR A 8 4.61 2.80 12.81
N SER A 9 3.39 2.89 13.37
CA SER A 9 2.53 1.73 13.53
C SER A 9 2.77 0.96 12.25
N ARG A 10 3.47 -0.16 12.38
CA ARG A 10 3.93 -0.96 11.25
C ARG A 10 2.67 -1.61 10.73
N PHE A 11 1.83 -0.81 10.08
CA PHE A 11 0.54 -1.20 9.56
C PHE A 11 0.88 -2.31 8.58
N PRO A 12 0.38 -3.53 8.80
CA PRO A 12 0.82 -4.66 8.02
C PRO A 12 0.16 -4.59 6.65
N LEU A 13 0.67 -3.73 5.78
CA LEU A 13 0.27 -3.62 4.37
C LEU A 13 0.36 -5.00 3.69
N SER A 14 1.26 -5.87 4.14
CA SER A 14 1.36 -7.27 3.71
C SER A 14 0.08 -8.08 3.97
N ALA A 15 -0.61 -7.84 5.09
CA ALA A 15 -1.81 -8.57 5.48
C ALA A 15 -3.11 -8.04 4.82
N MET A 16 -3.11 -6.79 4.36
CA MET A 16 -4.29 -6.16 3.74
C MET A 16 -4.52 -6.64 2.31
N SER A 17 -5.76 -6.62 1.86
CA SER A 17 -6.10 -6.72 0.44
C SER A 17 -5.67 -5.47 -0.32
N GLU A 18 -5.61 -5.56 -1.65
CA GLU A 18 -5.39 -4.40 -2.53
C GLU A 18 -6.39 -3.27 -2.23
N VAL A 19 -7.68 -3.61 -2.11
CA VAL A 19 -8.77 -2.67 -1.82
C VAL A 19 -8.58 -1.96 -0.47
N GLU A 20 -8.13 -2.69 0.56
CA GLU A 20 -7.86 -2.10 1.87
C GLU A 20 -6.67 -1.15 1.85
N ILE A 21 -5.63 -1.46 1.08
CA ILE A 21 -4.49 -0.56 0.87
C ILE A 21 -4.97 0.72 0.19
N LEU A 22 -5.72 0.61 -0.91
CA LEU A 22 -6.26 1.78 -1.61
C LEU A 22 -7.14 2.63 -0.69
N THR A 23 -8.02 2.00 0.08
CA THR A 23 -8.90 2.69 1.04
C THR A 23 -8.10 3.39 2.14
N HIS A 24 -7.02 2.77 2.62
CA HIS A 24 -6.13 3.36 3.61
C HIS A 24 -5.47 4.65 3.06
N PHE A 25 -4.93 4.59 1.84
CA PHE A 25 -4.31 5.75 1.19
C PHE A 25 -5.33 6.84 0.81
N LYS A 26 -6.57 6.47 0.45
CA LYS A 26 -7.66 7.41 0.15
C LYS A 26 -7.98 8.34 1.34
N ARG A 27 -7.86 7.85 2.58
CA ARG A 27 -8.07 8.67 3.79
C ARG A 27 -7.10 9.84 3.92
N TYR A 28 -5.89 9.69 3.38
CA TYR A 28 -4.86 10.72 3.44
C TYR A 28 -4.96 11.74 2.30
N ARG A 29 -5.81 11.50 1.29
CA ARG A 29 -6.02 12.42 0.16
C ARG A 29 -4.71 12.86 -0.49
N PHE A 30 -3.77 11.92 -0.68
CA PHE A 30 -2.52 12.20 -1.36
C PHE A 30 -2.78 12.66 -2.79
N LYS A 31 -2.16 13.77 -3.18
CA LYS A 31 -2.27 14.34 -4.51
C LYS A 31 -0.93 14.36 -5.22
N ASP A 32 -0.95 14.17 -6.54
CA ASP A 32 0.22 14.37 -7.39
C ASP A 32 0.53 15.87 -7.59
N LYS A 33 1.57 16.18 -8.37
CA LYS A 33 1.95 17.57 -8.70
C LYS A 33 0.89 18.31 -9.53
N SER A 34 -0.01 17.58 -10.18
CA SER A 34 -1.08 18.09 -11.03
C SER A 34 -2.41 18.22 -10.26
N GLY A 35 -2.47 17.75 -9.01
CA GLY A 35 -3.65 17.81 -8.16
C GLY A 35 -4.58 16.57 -8.23
N HIS A 36 -4.20 15.52 -8.96
CA HIS A 36 -4.97 14.27 -9.01
C HIS A 36 -4.74 13.42 -7.77
N ASP A 37 -5.78 12.75 -7.29
CA ASP A 37 -5.65 11.82 -6.18
C ASP A 37 -4.76 10.62 -6.57
N LEU A 38 -3.94 10.15 -5.63
CA LEU A 38 -3.00 9.04 -5.82
C LEU A 38 -3.68 7.76 -6.33
N GLU A 39 -4.95 7.56 -5.99
CA GLU A 39 -5.77 6.43 -6.48
C GLU A 39 -6.07 6.50 -7.99
N MET A 40 -5.83 7.63 -8.65
CA MET A 40 -5.93 7.80 -10.10
C MET A 40 -4.60 7.60 -10.83
N CYS A 41 -3.50 7.38 -10.09
CA CYS A 41 -2.18 7.15 -10.66
C CYS A 41 -2.03 5.68 -11.05
N ALA A 42 -1.93 5.41 -12.35
CA ALA A 42 -1.76 4.05 -12.89
C ALA A 42 -0.54 3.34 -12.30
N ASP A 43 0.62 4.02 -12.24
CA ASP A 43 1.85 3.47 -11.68
C ASP A 43 1.69 3.05 -10.20
N PHE A 44 0.89 3.79 -9.44
CA PHE A 44 0.60 3.45 -8.04
C PHE A 44 -0.30 2.22 -7.95
N LEU A 45 -1.35 2.13 -8.78
CA LEU A 45 -2.22 0.96 -8.83
C LEU A 45 -1.44 -0.30 -9.22
N ASP A 46 -0.60 -0.21 -10.25
CA ASP A 46 0.27 -1.31 -10.70
C ASP A 46 1.24 -1.74 -9.61
N LEU A 47 1.80 -0.81 -8.83
CA LEU A 47 2.67 -1.13 -7.71
C LEU A 47 1.93 -1.89 -6.59
N VAL A 48 0.71 -1.47 -6.23
CA VAL A 48 -0.11 -2.16 -5.23
C VAL A 48 -0.46 -3.58 -5.71
N HIS A 49 -0.85 -3.69 -6.99
CA HIS A 49 -1.16 -4.96 -7.63
C HIS A 49 0.05 -5.91 -7.63
N TYR A 50 1.19 -5.42 -8.10
CA TYR A 50 2.45 -6.17 -8.11
C TYR A 50 2.87 -6.62 -6.71
N ALA A 51 2.79 -5.72 -5.72
CA ALA A 51 3.10 -6.04 -4.35
C ALA A 51 2.24 -7.21 -3.83
N LYS A 52 0.96 -7.27 -4.20
CA LYS A 52 0.02 -8.32 -3.78
C LYS A 52 0.16 -9.64 -4.52
N GLN A 53 0.61 -9.60 -5.77
CA GLN A 53 0.83 -10.79 -6.59
C GLN A 53 2.24 -11.37 -6.45
N SER A 54 3.15 -10.64 -5.80
CA SER A 54 4.54 -11.07 -5.65
C SER A 54 4.65 -12.50 -5.06
N PRO A 55 5.54 -13.36 -5.60
CA PRO A 55 5.74 -14.72 -5.09
C PRO A 55 6.06 -14.76 -3.59
N LEU A 56 6.72 -13.72 -3.08
CA LEU A 56 7.02 -13.54 -1.66
C LEU A 56 5.75 -13.36 -0.81
N GLN A 57 4.76 -12.59 -1.27
CA GLN A 57 3.48 -12.49 -0.54
C GLN A 57 2.72 -13.82 -0.54
N ARG A 58 2.80 -14.61 -1.63
CA ARG A 58 2.22 -15.96 -1.67
C ARG A 58 2.88 -16.88 -0.64
N LEU A 59 4.20 -16.84 -0.55
CA LEU A 59 4.96 -17.61 0.44
C LEU A 59 4.63 -17.19 1.88
N ILE A 60 4.59 -15.88 2.17
CA ILE A 60 4.22 -15.34 3.49
C ILE A 60 2.79 -15.76 3.87
N ARG A 61 1.85 -15.73 2.92
CA ARG A 61 0.47 -16.16 3.16
C ARG A 61 0.40 -17.65 3.47
N TRP A 62 1.15 -18.48 2.74
CA TRP A 62 1.26 -19.92 3.00
C TRP A 62 1.88 -20.22 4.37
N LEU A 63 2.99 -19.54 4.72
CA LEU A 63 3.66 -19.69 6.02
C LEU A 63 2.77 -19.31 7.21
N ARG A 64 1.77 -18.45 7.02
CA ARG A 64 0.83 -18.05 8.07
C ARG A 64 -0.29 -19.07 8.30
N GLN A 65 -0.64 -19.89 7.30
CA GLN A 65 -1.74 -20.87 7.39
C GLN A 65 -1.27 -22.26 7.82
N ARG A 66 0.01 -22.40 8.19
CA ARG A 66 0.63 -23.63 8.67
C ARG A 66 0.93 -23.51 10.15
#